data_AF-A0A816GSZ2-F1
#
_entry.id   AF-A0A816GSZ2-F1
#
_cell.length_a   1.000
_cell.length_b   1.000
_cell.length_c   1.000
_cell.angle_alpha   90.00
_cell.angle_beta   90.00
_cell.angle_gamma   90.00
#
_symmetry.space_group_name_H-M   'P 1'
#
loop_
_entity.id
_entity.type
_entity.pdbx_description
1 polymer ?
#
loop_
_entity_poly.entity_id
_entity_poly.type
_entity_poly.pdbx_seq_one_letter_code
_entity_poly.pdbx_strand_id
1 'polypeptide(L)'
;MTIKSLFFWLLEHIYHYNIFIPDENDYDDDDNDDAAKDPAIILKHQLYSTRLYIPLLITILYILILIAVISPQDRSITVSNITPTLFNQLSLEHADTLSCPCSNIAMPYKAFVSHIIYFHPVCSSVYVSKEWIQALYLTYASSLLVN
;
A
#
# COMPACT_ATOMS: atom_id res chain seq x y z
N MET A 1 -15.86 21.72 12.59
CA MET A 1 -15.57 23.08 12.07
C MET A 1 -15.24 22.93 10.60
N THR A 2 -16.08 23.44 9.69
CA THR A 2 -15.95 23.16 8.25
C THR A 2 -14.79 23.93 7.64
N ILE A 3 -14.02 23.31 6.75
CA ILE A 3 -12.88 23.93 6.03
C ILE A 3 -13.26 25.29 5.40
N LYS A 4 -14.51 25.41 4.94
CA LYS A 4 -15.05 26.64 4.35
C LYS A 4 -15.12 27.80 5.35
N SER A 5 -15.47 27.53 6.60
CA SER A 5 -15.53 28.55 7.66
C SER A 5 -14.15 29.05 8.04
N LEU A 6 -13.14 28.17 8.02
CA LEU A 6 -11.75 28.51 8.33
C LEU A 6 -11.12 29.36 7.22
N PHE A 7 -11.43 29.04 5.95
CA PHE A 7 -11.00 29.82 4.79
C PHE A 7 -11.60 31.22 4.77
N PHE A 8 -12.90 31.35 5.08
CA PHE A 8 -13.56 32.65 5.18
C PHE A 8 -12.98 33.51 6.31
N TRP A 9 -12.73 32.90 7.47
CA TRP A 9 -12.11 33.58 8.61
C TRP A 9 -10.69 34.07 8.27
N LEU A 10 -9.90 33.26 7.56
CA LEU A 10 -8.56 33.65 7.08
C LEU A 10 -8.62 34.82 6.09
N LEU A 11 -9.55 34.79 5.13
CA LEU A 11 -9.74 35.88 4.17
C LEU A 11 -10.14 37.19 4.82
N GLU A 12 -11.06 37.15 5.78
CA GLU A 12 -11.50 38.32 6.55
C GLU A 12 -10.36 38.88 7.39
N HIS A 13 -9.58 38.01 8.02
CA HIS A 13 -8.44 38.42 8.84
C HIS A 13 -7.30 39.01 7.99
N ILE A 14 -7.06 38.48 6.79
CA ILE A 14 -6.08 39.02 5.81
C ILE A 14 -6.57 40.37 5.24
N TYR A 15 -7.87 40.52 4.96
CA TYR A 15 -8.46 41.78 4.49
C TYR A 15 -8.30 42.91 5.51
N HIS A 16 -8.35 42.57 6.81
CA HIS A 16 -8.16 43.54 7.89
C HIS A 16 -6.69 43.90 8.15
N TYR A 17 -5.75 43.06 7.70
CA TYR A 17 -4.35 43.44 7.58
C TYR A 17 -4.24 44.39 6.39
N ASN A 18 -4.18 45.69 6.69
CA ASN A 18 -3.99 46.80 5.77
C ASN A 18 -2.61 46.72 5.04
N ILE A 19 -2.45 45.69 4.21
CA ILE A 19 -1.21 45.36 3.47
C ILE A 19 -0.97 46.40 2.37
N PHE A 20 -2.02 47.08 1.93
CA PHE A 20 -1.96 48.20 1.01
C PHE A 20 -2.66 49.39 1.67
N ILE A 21 -1.93 50.15 2.48
CA ILE A 21 -2.25 51.58 2.58
C ILE A 21 -1.98 52.12 1.17
N PRO A 22 -2.96 52.75 0.50
CA PRO A 22 -2.66 53.46 -0.74
C PRO A 22 -1.64 54.53 -0.35
N ASP A 23 -0.39 54.38 -0.80
CA ASP A 23 0.54 55.49 -0.78
C ASP A 23 -0.08 56.54 -1.70
N GLU A 24 -0.73 57.53 -1.08
CA GLU A 24 -0.92 58.81 -1.73
C GLU A 24 0.48 59.36 -1.98
N ASN A 25 0.90 59.25 -3.25
CA ASN A 25 1.91 60.07 -3.92
C ASN A 25 3.37 59.61 -3.67
N ASP A 26 3.87 58.72 -4.52
CA ASP A 26 5.33 58.48 -4.65
C ASP A 26 5.73 58.16 -6.12
N TYR A 27 5.04 58.79 -7.07
CA TYR A 27 5.52 58.93 -8.45
C TYR A 27 5.86 60.40 -8.68
N ASP A 28 6.97 60.85 -8.10
CA ASP A 28 7.77 61.89 -8.72
C ASP A 28 8.88 61.16 -9.48
N ASP A 29 8.55 60.79 -10.72
CA ASP A 29 9.51 60.35 -11.74
C ASP A 29 10.42 61.55 -12.08
N ASP A 30 11.47 61.76 -11.30
CA ASP A 30 12.61 62.58 -11.72
C ASP A 30 13.76 61.64 -12.10
N ASP A 31 13.84 61.39 -13.41
CA ASP A 31 14.86 60.63 -14.12
C ASP A 31 16.27 61.25 -13.94
N ASN A 32 16.88 61.07 -12.78
CA ASN A 32 18.33 61.23 -12.61
C ASN A 32 18.92 59.96 -12.01
N ASP A 33 19.37 59.09 -12.92
CA ASP A 33 20.38 58.07 -12.70
C ASP A 33 21.56 58.71 -11.95
N ASP A 34 22.08 58.04 -10.91
CA ASP A 34 23.24 58.43 -10.08
C ASP A 34 23.00 59.30 -8.83
N ALA A 35 22.16 58.86 -7.88
CA ALA A 35 22.41 59.12 -6.45
C ALA A 35 21.67 58.12 -5.56
N ALA A 36 22.41 57.19 -4.96
CA ALA A 36 22.06 56.39 -3.77
C ALA A 36 20.56 56.25 -3.47
N LYS A 37 19.94 55.17 -3.98
CA LYS A 37 18.62 54.66 -3.60
C LYS A 37 18.31 55.01 -2.14
N ASP A 38 17.42 55.98 -1.94
CA ASP A 38 17.20 56.63 -0.65
C ASP A 38 16.99 55.58 0.46
N PRO A 39 17.80 55.58 1.54
CA PRO A 39 17.70 54.59 2.61
C PRO A 39 16.29 54.51 3.22
N ALA A 40 15.49 55.56 3.12
CA ALA A 40 14.10 55.58 3.57
C ALA A 40 13.19 54.63 2.75
N ILE A 41 13.38 54.55 1.43
CA ILE A 41 12.60 53.67 0.54
C ILE A 41 12.93 52.21 0.82
N ILE A 42 14.21 51.90 1.02
CA ILE A 42 14.69 50.55 1.34
C ILE A 42 14.13 50.10 2.70
N LEU A 43 14.12 50.98 3.71
CA LEU A 43 13.59 50.69 5.04
C LEU A 43 12.07 50.43 5.03
N LYS A 44 11.30 51.24 4.29
CA LYS A 44 9.86 51.03 4.11
C LYS A 44 9.58 49.67 3.49
N HIS A 45 10.27 49.31 2.41
CA HIS A 45 10.11 48.02 1.74
C HIS A 45 10.38 46.83 2.67
N GLN A 46 11.40 46.92 3.53
CA GLN A 46 11.72 45.90 4.53
C GLN A 46 10.61 45.73 5.59
N LEU A 47 9.98 46.83 6.01
CA LEU A 47 8.84 46.79 6.94
C LEU A 47 7.58 46.16 6.32
N TYR A 48 7.32 46.41 5.04
CA TYR A 48 6.20 45.77 4.34
C TYR A 48 6.43 44.27 4.13
N SER A 49 7.63 43.90 3.70
CA SER A 49 8.00 42.50 3.49
C SER A 49 7.86 41.68 4.78
N THR A 50 8.31 42.23 5.92
CA THR A 50 8.20 41.55 7.22
C THR A 50 6.76 41.42 7.71
N ARG A 51 5.91 42.43 7.48
CA ARG A 51 4.48 42.40 7.84
C ARG A 51 3.67 41.38 7.04
N LEU A 52 4.05 41.09 5.80
CA LEU A 52 3.44 40.03 4.98
C LEU A 52 4.03 38.65 5.30
N TYR A 53 5.33 38.59 5.60
CA TYR A 53 6.03 37.35 5.90
C TYR A 53 5.52 36.67 7.17
N ILE A 54 5.30 37.42 8.26
CA ILE A 54 4.83 36.85 9.54
C ILE A 54 3.48 36.11 9.42
N PRO A 55 2.40 36.69 8.86
CA PRO A 55 1.14 35.98 8.72
C PRO A 55 1.26 34.80 7.75
N LEU A 56 2.03 34.93 6.66
CA LEU A 56 2.27 33.84 5.72
C LEU A 56 3.03 32.67 6.37
N LEU A 57 4.01 32.95 7.22
CA LEU A 57 4.73 31.94 7.98
C LEU A 57 3.79 31.23 8.96
N ILE A 58 2.96 31.98 9.68
CA ILE A 58 2.00 31.42 10.64
C ILE A 58 0.98 30.52 9.92
N THR A 59 0.48 30.92 8.76
CA THR A 59 -0.48 30.08 8.01
C THR A 59 0.14 28.79 7.49
N ILE A 60 1.38 28.84 6.98
CA ILE A 60 2.10 27.65 6.53
C ILE A 60 2.34 26.70 7.71
N LEU A 61 2.82 27.21 8.85
CA LEU A 61 3.05 26.40 10.05
C LEU A 61 1.75 25.78 10.57
N TYR A 62 0.65 26.54 10.55
CA TYR A 62 -0.66 26.04 10.94
C TYR A 62 -1.14 24.89 10.05
N ILE A 63 -1.00 25.02 8.74
CA ILE A 63 -1.34 23.97 7.78
C ILE A 63 -0.51 22.71 8.04
N LEU A 64 0.80 22.85 8.28
CA LEU A 64 1.68 21.72 8.59
C LEU A 64 1.26 20.98 9.86
N ILE A 65 0.89 21.72 10.92
CA ILE A 65 0.40 21.14 12.18
C ILE A 65 -0.90 20.38 11.94
N LEU A 66 -1.84 20.96 11.18
CA LEU A 66 -3.10 20.28 10.86
C LEU A 66 -2.86 18.96 10.13
N ILE A 67 -1.98 18.95 9.12
CA ILE A 67 -1.65 17.73 8.37
C ILE A 67 -1.03 16.68 9.30
N ALA A 68 -0.11 17.10 10.17
CA ALA A 68 0.54 16.20 11.13
C ALA A 68 -0.45 15.57 12.13
N VAL A 69 -1.45 16.34 12.59
CA VAL A 69 -2.48 15.85 13.53
C VAL A 69 -3.50 14.94 12.83
N ILE A 70 -3.86 15.25 11.57
CA ILE A 70 -4.86 14.50 10.82
C ILE A 70 -4.29 13.18 10.27
N SER A 71 -2.96 13.06 10.15
CA SER A 71 -2.31 11.86 9.63
C SER A 71 -2.76 10.61 10.41
N PRO A 72 -3.53 9.71 9.80
CA PRO A 72 -4.02 8.53 10.50
C PRO A 72 -2.84 7.65 10.88
N GLN A 73 -2.85 7.14 12.12
CA GLN A 73 -1.90 6.11 12.52
C GLN A 73 -2.41 4.75 12.05
N ASP A 74 -1.77 4.20 11.03
CA ASP A 74 -2.02 2.83 10.60
C ASP A 74 -1.61 1.86 11.72
N ARG A 75 -2.59 1.15 12.27
CA ARG A 75 -2.35 0.09 13.25
C ARG A 75 -2.43 -1.27 12.59
N SER A 76 -1.32 -1.98 12.54
CA SER A 76 -1.29 -3.38 12.14
C SER A 76 -1.81 -4.26 13.28
N ILE A 77 -2.91 -4.97 13.06
CA ILE A 77 -3.47 -5.94 14.02
C ILE A 77 -3.09 -7.34 13.57
N THR A 78 -2.39 -8.09 14.43
CA THR A 78 -2.03 -9.48 14.16
C THR A 78 -3.06 -10.42 14.79
N VAL A 79 -3.74 -11.22 13.97
CA VAL A 79 -4.69 -12.23 14.44
C VAL A 79 -4.06 -13.62 14.28
N SER A 80 -3.78 -14.28 15.40
CA SER A 80 -3.30 -15.66 15.44
C SER A 80 -4.47 -16.65 15.41
N ASN A 81 -4.36 -17.74 14.64
CA ASN A 81 -5.40 -18.77 14.44
C ASN A 81 -6.68 -18.23 13.77
N ILE A 82 -6.57 -17.86 12.48
CA ILE A 82 -7.70 -17.45 11.66
C ILE A 82 -8.57 -18.65 11.25
N THR A 83 -9.88 -18.53 11.46
CA THR A 83 -10.90 -19.46 10.93
C THR A 83 -11.19 -19.11 9.47
N PRO A 84 -11.52 -20.07 8.57
CA PRO A 84 -11.80 -19.78 7.16
C PRO A 84 -12.93 -18.76 6.95
N THR A 85 -13.93 -18.77 7.82
CA THR A 85 -15.05 -17.82 7.80
C THR A 85 -14.61 -16.40 8.12
N LEU A 86 -13.76 -16.23 9.14
CA LEU A 86 -13.20 -14.93 9.54
C LEU A 86 -12.27 -14.38 8.46
N PHE A 87 -11.47 -15.25 7.82
CA PHE A 87 -10.64 -14.85 6.68
C PHE A 87 -11.47 -14.28 5.53
N ASN A 88 -12.56 -14.96 5.15
CA ASN A 88 -13.42 -14.49 4.07
C ASN A 88 -14.07 -13.13 4.39
N GLN A 89 -14.46 -12.92 5.65
CA GLN A 89 -15.00 -11.63 6.09
C GLN A 89 -13.96 -10.51 5.99
N LEU A 90 -12.76 -10.73 6.54
CA LEU A 90 -11.67 -9.75 6.50
C LEU A 90 -11.16 -9.49 5.08
N SER A 91 -11.17 -10.51 4.22
CA SER A 91 -10.81 -10.38 2.81
C SER A 91 -11.80 -9.51 2.04
N LEU A 92 -13.09 -9.52 2.40
CA LEU A 92 -14.09 -8.63 1.76
C LEU A 92 -13.95 -7.16 2.20
N GLU A 93 -13.59 -6.92 3.46
CA GLU A 93 -13.55 -5.57 4.04
C GLU A 93 -12.17 -4.89 3.91
N HIS A 94 -11.10 -5.68 3.90
CA HIS A 94 -9.72 -5.19 4.01
C HIS A 94 -8.76 -5.85 3.01
N ALA A 95 -9.26 -6.25 1.82
CA ALA A 95 -8.48 -6.93 0.78
C ALA A 95 -7.10 -6.29 0.51
N ASP A 96 -7.06 -4.97 0.38
CA ASP A 96 -5.86 -4.22 -0.03
C ASP A 96 -4.79 -4.14 1.07
N THR A 97 -5.18 -4.30 2.33
CA THR A 97 -4.30 -4.18 3.50
C THR A 97 -4.04 -5.51 4.21
N LEU A 98 -4.73 -6.59 3.80
CA LEU A 98 -4.61 -7.91 4.41
C LEU A 98 -3.32 -8.59 3.93
N SER A 99 -2.44 -8.94 4.88
CA SER A 99 -1.22 -9.71 4.59
C SER A 99 -1.18 -10.99 5.41
N CYS A 100 -1.10 -12.14 4.74
CA CYS A 100 -1.00 -13.45 5.37
C CYS A 100 0.39 -14.05 5.09
N PRO A 101 1.35 -13.89 6.01
CA PRO A 101 2.64 -14.56 5.88
C PRO A 101 2.48 -16.07 6.04
N CYS A 102 3.09 -16.84 5.15
CA CYS A 102 3.11 -18.30 5.26
C CYS A 102 4.01 -18.73 6.43
N SER A 103 3.50 -19.53 7.37
CA SER A 103 4.31 -20.08 8.46
C SER A 103 5.41 -21.03 7.96
N ASN A 104 5.17 -21.72 6.85
CA ASN A 104 6.13 -22.63 6.21
C ASN A 104 6.12 -22.39 4.69
N ILE A 105 7.30 -22.35 4.07
CA ILE A 105 7.43 -22.11 2.62
C ILE A 105 7.01 -23.34 1.81
N ALA A 106 7.12 -24.52 2.40
CA ALA A 106 6.82 -25.79 1.78
C ALA A 106 6.14 -26.69 2.81
N MET A 107 5.16 -27.46 2.35
CA MET A 107 4.44 -28.43 3.16
C MET A 107 4.54 -29.81 2.49
N PRO A 108 4.89 -30.88 3.21
CA PRO A 108 5.00 -32.21 2.62
C PRO A 108 3.62 -32.67 2.11
N TYR A 109 3.60 -33.35 0.94
CA TYR A 109 2.36 -33.81 0.29
C TYR A 109 1.43 -34.59 1.23
N LYS A 110 2.01 -35.43 2.09
CA LYS A 110 1.30 -36.23 3.09
C LYS A 110 0.50 -35.39 4.12
N ALA A 111 0.84 -34.12 4.32
CA ALA A 111 0.15 -33.28 5.30
C ALA A 111 -1.21 -32.78 4.81
N PHE A 112 -1.43 -32.67 3.51
CA PHE A 112 -2.70 -32.19 2.93
C PHE A 112 -3.40 -33.24 2.06
N VAL A 113 -2.72 -34.32 1.69
CA VAL A 113 -3.33 -35.43 0.95
C VAL A 113 -3.23 -36.72 1.75
N SER A 114 -4.41 -37.30 2.02
CA SER A 114 -4.53 -38.66 2.54
C SER A 114 -5.01 -39.58 1.41
N HIS A 115 -4.16 -40.52 1.02
CA HIS A 115 -4.53 -41.59 0.10
C HIS A 115 -4.41 -42.94 0.80
N ILE A 116 -5.48 -43.72 0.72
CA ILE A 116 -5.48 -45.13 1.09
C ILE A 116 -5.54 -45.90 -0.22
N ILE A 117 -4.41 -46.50 -0.63
CA ILE A 117 -4.33 -47.27 -1.86
C ILE A 117 -4.77 -48.71 -1.55
N TYR A 118 -5.87 -49.13 -2.18
CA TYR A 118 -6.31 -50.52 -2.16
C TYR A 118 -5.89 -51.18 -3.46
N PHE A 119 -4.92 -52.08 -3.38
CA PHE A 119 -4.54 -52.91 -4.52
C PHE A 119 -5.58 -54.03 -4.66
N HIS A 120 -6.27 -54.06 -5.80
CA HIS A 120 -7.06 -55.23 -6.15
C HIS A 120 -6.10 -56.37 -6.51
N PRO A 121 -6.26 -57.56 -5.91
CA PRO A 121 -5.44 -58.69 -6.29
C PRO A 121 -5.76 -59.07 -7.74
N VAL A 122 -4.71 -59.38 -8.52
CA VAL A 122 -4.81 -59.86 -9.90
C VAL A 122 -5.32 -61.30 -9.88
N CYS A 123 -6.54 -61.53 -9.40
CA CYS A 123 -7.12 -62.87 -9.25
C CYS A 123 -8.10 -63.24 -10.37
N SER A 124 -8.42 -62.32 -11.27
CA SER A 124 -9.36 -62.53 -12.38
C SER A 124 -8.73 -62.28 -13.76
N SER A 125 -7.41 -62.20 -13.84
CA SER A 125 -6.74 -62.03 -15.12
C SER A 125 -6.55 -63.37 -15.82
N VAL A 126 -6.73 -63.40 -17.14
CA VAL A 126 -6.39 -64.56 -17.97
C VAL A 126 -4.91 -64.95 -17.80
N TYR A 127 -4.03 -63.99 -17.47
CA TYR A 127 -2.60 -64.23 -17.23
C TYR A 127 -2.29 -65.04 -15.96
N VAL A 128 -3.22 -65.14 -15.01
CA VAL A 128 -3.08 -66.00 -13.82
C VAL A 128 -3.90 -67.28 -13.93
N SER A 129 -4.53 -67.53 -15.09
CA SER A 129 -5.31 -68.75 -15.31
C SER A 129 -4.38 -69.96 -15.43
N LYS A 130 -4.89 -71.14 -15.04
CA LYS A 130 -4.11 -72.39 -15.09
C LYS A 130 -3.70 -72.72 -16.52
N GLU A 131 -4.56 -72.42 -17.48
CA GLU A 131 -4.38 -72.67 -18.90
C GLU A 131 -3.21 -71.84 -19.44
N TRP A 132 -3.12 -70.56 -19.06
CA TRP A 132 -2.01 -69.70 -19.48
C TRP A 132 -0.71 -70.12 -18.76
N ILE A 133 -0.76 -70.43 -17.47
CA ILE A 133 0.43 -70.95 -16.78
C ILE A 133 0.93 -72.23 -17.45
N GLN A 134 0.05 -73.15 -17.84
CA GLN A 134 0.43 -74.39 -18.53
C GLN A 134 1.02 -74.14 -19.93
N ALA A 135 0.45 -73.22 -20.71
CA ALA A 135 0.96 -72.91 -22.03
C ALA A 135 2.39 -72.32 -22.00
N LEU A 136 2.79 -71.64 -20.93
CA LEU A 136 4.18 -71.20 -20.73
C LEU A 136 5.18 -72.35 -20.54
N TYR A 137 4.76 -73.48 -19.96
CA TYR A 137 5.62 -74.63 -19.73
C TYR A 137 5.63 -75.62 -20.90
N LEU A 138 4.60 -75.64 -21.75
CA LEU A 138 4.53 -76.52 -22.92
C LEU A 138 5.57 -76.18 -24.00
N THR A 139 5.92 -74.89 -24.15
CA THR A 139 7.00 -74.45 -25.05
C THR A 139 8.38 -74.94 -24.60
N TYR A 140 8.59 -75.18 -23.30
CA TYR A 140 9.84 -75.75 -22.78
C TYR A 140 9.84 -77.29 -22.78
N ALA A 141 8.70 -77.94 -22.56
CA ALA A 141 8.60 -79.40 -22.53
C ALA A 141 8.89 -80.07 -23.88
N SER A 142 8.54 -79.41 -25.00
CA SER A 142 8.83 -79.93 -26.35
C SER A 142 10.31 -79.92 -26.72
N SER A 143 11.14 -79.10 -26.05
CA SER A 143 12.59 -79.06 -26.26
C SER A 143 13.37 -80.17 -25.53
N LEU A 144 12.75 -80.85 -24.55
CA LEU A 144 13.35 -81.94 -23.76
C LEU A 144 13.01 -83.35 -24.28
N LEU A 145 12.12 -83.46 -25.27
CA LEU A 145 11.76 -84.73 -25.93
C LEU A 145 12.52 -84.96 -27.25
N VAL A 146 13.45 -84.07 -27.59
CA VAL A 146 14.39 -84.23 -28.71
C VAL A 146 15.80 -84.36 -28.11
N ASN A 147 16.07 -85.50 -27.47
CA ASN A 147 17.42 -86.02 -27.21
C ASN A 147 17.35 -87.51 -26.91
#